data_AF-A0A3D5CPI9-F1
#
_entry.id   AF-A0A3D5CPI9-F1
#
_cell.length_a   1.000
_cell.length_b   1.000
_cell.length_c   1.000
_cell.angle_alpha   90.00
_cell.angle_beta   90.00
_cell.angle_gamma   90.00
#
_symmetry.space_group_name_H-M   'P 1'
#
loop_
_entity.id
_entity.type
_entity.pdbx_description
1 polymer ?
#
loop_
_entity_poly.entity_id
_entity_poly.type
_entity_poly.pdbx_seq_one_letter_code
_entity_poly.pdbx_strand_id
1 'polypeptide(L)'
;NFVEPNLIQQDSIEALGQPRTQYKRVYLLLPQNSGPEWIQSVVSSDQWSKKLWTVGYSADDAGIGNLDNRLVIVVNPESWGGNMDSWYEEYYPGVIYLPVSVDQPQDLTDYLNNSASTVVQDMLFKSTTTDLHPYNPQGSTRGMPRTQYTRNYLLMPQITRRAYLQAIVNSGVMTKFRWTLGFSADDAGIGSLDNKSILAINSHEWGPNLIQWYSTNYLGCGIEQMDVTTPGQLRNNLLSI
;
A
#
# COMPACT_ATOMS: atom_id res chain seq x y z
N ASN A 1 -15.92 -10.23 43.79
CA ASN A 1 -16.14 -9.76 42.40
C ASN A 1 -14.82 -9.87 41.65
N PHE A 2 -14.60 -11.01 41.01
CA PHE A 2 -13.43 -11.26 40.17
C PHE A 2 -13.65 -10.52 38.86
N VAL A 3 -12.76 -9.59 38.53
CA VAL A 3 -12.72 -8.94 37.21
C VAL A 3 -12.12 -9.97 36.25
N GLU A 4 -12.89 -10.40 35.26
CA GLU A 4 -12.40 -11.30 34.22
C GLU A 4 -11.27 -10.61 33.41
N PRO A 5 -10.07 -11.21 33.31
CA PRO A 5 -8.96 -10.62 32.56
C PRO A 5 -9.13 -10.58 31.03
N ASN A 6 -10.17 -11.22 30.48
CA ASN A 6 -10.26 -11.52 29.05
C ASN A 6 -10.96 -10.44 28.19
N LEU A 7 -11.62 -9.45 28.78
CA LEU A 7 -12.33 -8.42 28.00
C LEU A 7 -11.40 -7.31 27.47
N ILE A 8 -10.26 -7.05 28.12
CA ILE A 8 -9.33 -6.00 27.66
C ILE A 8 -8.48 -6.47 26.46
N GLN A 9 -8.29 -7.79 26.30
CA GLN A 9 -7.41 -8.34 25.26
C GLN A 9 -8.12 -8.56 23.91
N GLN A 10 -9.44 -8.81 23.92
CA GLN A 10 -10.20 -9.09 22.71
C GLN A 10 -10.48 -7.81 21.90
N ASP A 11 -10.86 -6.71 22.56
CA ASP A 11 -11.02 -5.38 21.94
C ASP A 11 -9.70 -4.85 21.33
N SER A 12 -8.56 -5.26 21.90
CA SER A 12 -7.23 -4.81 21.45
C SER A 12 -6.77 -5.46 20.15
N ILE A 13 -7.19 -6.71 19.86
CA ILE A 13 -6.84 -7.43 18.63
C ILE A 13 -7.71 -6.95 17.46
N GLU A 14 -9.00 -6.65 17.70
CA GLU A 14 -9.91 -6.10 16.67
C GLU A 14 -9.52 -4.69 16.22
N ALA A 15 -8.82 -3.92 17.08
CA ALA A 15 -8.30 -2.60 16.76
C ALA A 15 -6.96 -2.61 15.99
N LEU A 16 -6.23 -3.74 15.94
CA LEU A 16 -4.91 -3.80 15.29
C LEU A 16 -5.02 -3.55 13.79
N GLY A 17 -4.35 -2.49 13.32
CA GLY A 17 -4.32 -2.15 11.90
C GLY A 17 -5.63 -1.58 11.34
N GLN A 18 -6.59 -1.21 12.20
CA GLN A 18 -7.73 -0.38 11.77
C GLN A 18 -7.22 0.99 11.31
N PRO A 19 -7.83 1.59 10.29
CA PRO A 19 -7.47 2.95 9.90
C PRO A 19 -7.90 3.93 10.99
N ARG A 20 -6.97 4.77 11.46
CA ARG A 20 -7.26 5.83 12.43
C ARG A 20 -8.34 6.80 11.94
N THR A 21 -8.34 7.08 10.65
CA THR A 21 -9.35 7.88 9.95
C THR A 21 -9.65 7.27 8.60
N GLN A 22 -10.88 7.42 8.10
CA GLN A 22 -11.22 7.01 6.74
C GLN A 22 -10.55 7.91 5.70
N TYR A 23 -9.99 7.30 4.65
CA TYR A 23 -9.40 8.00 3.52
C TYR A 23 -9.52 7.15 2.24
N LYS A 24 -9.29 7.78 1.08
CA LYS A 24 -9.25 7.09 -0.21
C LYS A 24 -7.86 6.51 -0.43
N ARG A 25 -7.75 5.19 -0.50
CA ARG A 25 -6.50 4.50 -0.82
C ARG A 25 -6.50 4.09 -2.28
N VAL A 26 -5.36 4.30 -2.95
CA VAL A 26 -5.09 3.75 -4.27
C VAL A 26 -3.80 2.95 -4.19
N TYR A 27 -3.89 1.68 -4.57
CA TYR A 27 -2.77 0.75 -4.64
C TYR A 27 -2.56 0.32 -6.08
N LEU A 28 -1.35 0.50 -6.60
CA LEU A 28 -0.94 -0.04 -7.90
C LEU A 28 -0.25 -1.37 -7.68
N LEU A 29 -0.92 -2.44 -8.11
CA LEU A 29 -0.47 -3.80 -7.98
C LEU A 29 0.26 -4.24 -9.25
N LEU A 30 1.56 -4.48 -9.13
CA LEU A 30 2.39 -5.04 -10.19
C LEU A 30 2.34 -6.58 -10.18
N PRO A 31 2.47 -7.26 -11.33
CA PRO A 31 2.55 -8.72 -11.39
C PRO A 31 3.69 -9.27 -10.52
N GLN A 32 3.46 -10.39 -9.84
CA GLN A 32 4.47 -10.99 -8.94
C GLN A 32 5.79 -11.32 -9.63
N ASN A 33 5.76 -11.66 -10.92
CA ASN A 33 6.95 -12.01 -11.69
C ASN A 33 7.55 -10.81 -12.45
N SER A 34 7.03 -9.60 -12.26
CA SER A 34 7.51 -8.43 -12.99
C SER A 34 8.88 -7.98 -12.47
N GLY A 35 9.76 -7.61 -13.39
CA GLY A 35 11.10 -7.13 -13.12
C GLY A 35 11.15 -5.63 -12.81
N PRO A 36 12.36 -5.08 -12.57
CA PRO A 36 12.56 -3.69 -12.20
C PRO A 36 12.08 -2.70 -13.27
N GLU A 37 12.01 -3.11 -14.54
CA GLU A 37 11.47 -2.33 -15.65
C GLU A 37 10.03 -1.88 -15.44
N TRP A 38 9.21 -2.66 -14.70
CA TRP A 38 7.84 -2.28 -14.41
C TRP A 38 7.73 -1.20 -13.35
N ILE A 39 8.56 -1.26 -12.30
CA ILE A 39 8.66 -0.17 -11.32
C ILE A 39 9.25 1.07 -11.98
N GLN A 40 10.24 0.88 -12.86
CA GLN A 40 10.82 1.97 -13.64
C GLN A 40 9.76 2.73 -14.41
N SER A 41 8.80 2.06 -15.03
CA SER A 41 7.67 2.71 -15.71
C SER A 41 6.82 3.58 -14.78
N VAL A 42 6.58 3.11 -13.55
CA VAL A 42 5.87 3.89 -12.54
C VAL A 42 6.67 5.15 -12.15
N VAL A 43 7.99 5.03 -11.96
CA VAL A 43 8.89 6.18 -11.67
C VAL A 43 8.98 7.17 -12.84
N SER A 44 9.02 6.64 -14.05
CA SER A 44 9.05 7.42 -15.29
C SER A 44 7.75 8.16 -15.53
N SER A 45 6.64 7.68 -14.97
CA SER A 45 5.38 8.43 -14.96
C SER A 45 5.52 9.71 -14.13
N ASP A 46 4.80 10.73 -14.57
CA ASP A 46 4.66 11.99 -13.85
C ASP A 46 3.59 11.89 -12.76
N GLN A 47 2.76 10.85 -12.78
CA GLN A 47 1.64 10.70 -11.85
C GLN A 47 2.06 10.13 -10.51
N TRP A 48 3.04 9.23 -10.43
CA TRP A 48 3.30 8.55 -9.16
C TRP A 48 3.72 9.51 -8.04
N SER A 49 4.60 10.46 -8.34
CA SER A 49 5.00 11.51 -7.39
C SER A 49 3.91 12.55 -7.12
N LYS A 50 2.94 12.73 -8.03
CA LYS A 50 1.83 13.69 -7.87
C LYS A 50 0.65 13.09 -7.11
N LYS A 51 0.41 11.80 -7.28
CA LYS A 51 -0.75 11.08 -6.74
C LYS A 51 -0.41 10.29 -5.48
N LEU A 52 0.87 10.03 -5.24
CA LEU A 52 1.38 9.40 -4.02
C LEU A 52 0.72 8.03 -3.73
N TRP A 53 0.36 7.31 -4.80
CA TRP A 53 -0.21 5.97 -4.71
C TRP A 53 0.77 4.98 -4.10
N THR A 54 0.25 4.02 -3.36
CA THR A 54 1.04 2.89 -2.86
C THR A 54 1.32 1.93 -4.01
N VAL A 55 2.53 1.40 -4.12
CA VAL A 55 2.94 0.45 -5.17
C VAL A 55 3.53 -0.79 -4.53
N GLY A 56 3.15 -1.96 -5.01
CA GLY A 56 3.77 -3.20 -4.57
C GLY A 56 3.30 -4.42 -5.36
N TYR A 57 3.53 -5.59 -4.78
CA TYR A 57 3.44 -6.89 -5.46
C TYR A 57 2.47 -7.87 -4.78
N SER A 58 1.93 -7.52 -3.62
CA SER A 58 1.01 -8.38 -2.87
C SER A 58 -0.44 -7.97 -3.13
N ALA A 59 -1.24 -8.89 -3.66
CA ALA A 59 -2.68 -8.71 -3.82
C ALA A 59 -3.39 -8.62 -2.46
N ASP A 60 -2.95 -9.43 -1.49
CA ASP A 60 -3.44 -9.34 -0.12
C ASP A 60 -3.15 -7.93 0.47
N ASP A 61 -1.94 -7.38 0.27
CA ASP A 61 -1.60 -6.03 0.77
C ASP A 61 -2.39 -4.90 0.10
N ALA A 62 -2.77 -5.08 -1.16
CA ALA A 62 -3.63 -4.16 -1.88
C ALA A 62 -5.07 -4.16 -1.33
N GLY A 63 -5.55 -5.31 -0.86
CA GLY A 63 -6.91 -5.50 -0.36
C GLY A 63 -7.15 -5.16 1.11
N ILE A 64 -6.12 -5.26 1.96
CA ILE A 64 -6.26 -5.04 3.42
C ILE A 64 -6.60 -3.59 3.82
N GLY A 65 -7.04 -3.45 5.07
CA GLY A 65 -7.42 -2.20 5.71
C GLY A 65 -8.93 -1.98 5.63
N ASN A 66 -9.57 -1.60 6.74
CA ASN A 66 -11.00 -1.36 6.79
C ASN A 66 -11.36 0.06 6.31
N LEU A 67 -10.98 0.39 5.07
CA LEU A 67 -11.24 1.70 4.46
C LEU A 67 -12.44 1.68 3.54
N ASP A 68 -13.29 2.71 3.55
CA ASP A 68 -14.49 2.77 2.71
C ASP A 68 -14.18 2.81 1.22
N ASN A 69 -13.03 3.39 0.85
CA ASN A 69 -12.62 3.54 -0.54
C ASN A 69 -11.19 2.99 -0.73
N ARG A 70 -11.09 1.75 -1.21
CA ARG A 70 -9.83 1.08 -1.54
C ARG A 70 -9.84 0.70 -3.01
N LEU A 71 -9.14 1.47 -3.85
CA LEU A 71 -9.01 1.17 -5.26
C LEU A 71 -7.70 0.44 -5.51
N VAL A 72 -7.77 -0.66 -6.25
CA VAL A 72 -6.59 -1.40 -6.69
C VAL A 72 -6.51 -1.33 -8.22
N ILE A 73 -5.44 -0.70 -8.72
CA ILE A 73 -5.05 -0.76 -10.12
C ILE A 73 -4.26 -2.05 -10.30
N VAL A 74 -4.85 -3.06 -10.93
CA VAL A 74 -4.21 -4.35 -11.15
C VAL A 74 -3.59 -4.36 -12.53
N VAL A 75 -2.26 -4.28 -12.57
CA VAL A 75 -1.51 -4.33 -13.83
C VAL A 75 -1.40 -5.79 -14.28
N ASN A 76 -1.75 -6.04 -15.54
CA ASN A 76 -1.72 -7.32 -16.23
C ASN A 76 -2.39 -8.44 -15.40
N PRO A 77 -3.68 -8.30 -15.05
CA PRO A 77 -4.40 -9.27 -14.20
C PRO A 77 -4.34 -10.70 -14.74
N GLU A 78 -4.25 -10.87 -16.07
CA GLU A 78 -4.09 -12.16 -16.74
C GLU A 78 -2.83 -12.94 -16.30
N SER A 79 -1.82 -12.25 -15.77
CA SER A 79 -0.58 -12.88 -15.28
C SER A 79 -0.71 -13.59 -13.94
N TRP A 80 -1.83 -13.44 -13.23
CA TRP A 80 -2.05 -13.96 -11.88
C TRP A 80 -2.62 -15.39 -11.85
N GLY A 81 -2.88 -15.99 -13.02
CA GLY A 81 -3.32 -17.40 -13.13
C GLY A 81 -4.77 -17.66 -12.70
N GLY A 82 -5.56 -16.61 -12.45
CA GLY A 82 -6.97 -16.68 -12.08
C GLY A 82 -7.68 -15.36 -12.38
N ASN A 83 -8.99 -15.31 -12.12
CA ASN A 83 -9.76 -14.07 -12.24
C ASN A 83 -9.57 -13.21 -10.97
N MET A 84 -8.76 -12.15 -11.10
CA MET A 84 -8.46 -11.24 -9.98
C MET A 84 -9.69 -10.47 -9.49
N ASP A 85 -10.68 -10.20 -10.33
CA ASP A 85 -11.92 -9.53 -9.93
C ASP A 85 -12.69 -10.38 -8.93
N SER A 86 -13.00 -11.62 -9.32
CA SER A 86 -13.67 -12.59 -8.45
C SER A 86 -12.86 -12.92 -7.19
N TRP A 87 -11.53 -12.92 -7.28
CA TRP A 87 -10.67 -13.11 -6.11
C TRP A 87 -10.80 -11.95 -5.10
N TYR A 88 -10.83 -10.70 -5.56
CA TYR A 88 -11.06 -9.55 -4.67
C TYR A 88 -12.50 -9.54 -4.13
N GLU A 89 -13.49 -9.90 -4.93
CA GLU A 89 -14.89 -10.05 -4.47
C GLU A 89 -14.99 -11.08 -3.33
N GLU A 90 -14.31 -12.23 -3.45
CA GLU A 90 -14.33 -13.30 -2.47
C GLU A 90 -13.60 -12.93 -1.17
N TYR A 91 -12.37 -12.39 -1.29
CA TYR A 91 -11.46 -12.26 -0.15
C TYR A 91 -11.36 -10.85 0.43
N TYR A 92 -11.66 -9.82 -0.36
CA TYR A 92 -11.51 -8.43 0.03
C TYR A 92 -12.71 -7.58 -0.44
N PRO A 93 -13.95 -7.95 -0.04
CA PRO A 93 -15.14 -7.28 -0.51
C PRO A 93 -15.09 -5.77 -0.25
N GLY A 94 -15.56 -5.01 -1.25
CA GLY A 94 -15.52 -3.55 -1.28
C GLY A 94 -14.21 -2.95 -1.80
N VAL A 95 -13.26 -3.76 -2.28
CA VAL A 95 -12.18 -3.26 -3.14
C VAL A 95 -12.77 -2.81 -4.47
N ILE A 96 -12.41 -1.60 -4.90
CA ILE A 96 -12.71 -1.08 -6.23
C ILE A 96 -11.62 -1.61 -7.18
N TYR A 97 -11.97 -2.62 -7.98
CA TYR A 97 -11.05 -3.29 -8.88
C TYR A 97 -10.93 -2.56 -10.23
N LEU A 98 -9.72 -2.14 -10.60
CA LEU A 98 -9.40 -1.51 -11.89
C LEU A 98 -8.34 -2.34 -12.64
N PRO A 99 -8.74 -3.17 -13.63
CA PRO A 99 -7.78 -3.92 -14.44
C PRO A 99 -7.11 -3.03 -15.48
N VAL A 100 -5.80 -3.20 -15.66
CA VAL A 100 -5.00 -2.52 -16.69
C VAL A 100 -4.08 -3.55 -17.34
N SER A 101 -4.44 -4.00 -18.54
CA SER A 101 -3.59 -4.90 -19.34
C SER A 101 -2.78 -4.08 -20.34
N VAL A 102 -1.46 -4.26 -20.30
CA VAL A 102 -0.46 -3.55 -21.11
C VAL A 102 0.65 -4.52 -21.54
N ASP A 103 1.08 -4.42 -22.79
CA ASP A 103 2.01 -5.38 -23.37
C ASP A 103 3.45 -5.13 -22.94
N GLN A 104 3.85 -3.86 -22.83
CA GLN A 104 5.20 -3.45 -22.47
C GLN A 104 5.20 -2.49 -21.28
N PRO A 105 6.30 -2.43 -20.50
CA PRO A 105 6.42 -1.46 -19.41
C PRO A 105 6.19 0.00 -19.86
N GLN A 106 6.59 0.38 -21.07
CA GLN A 106 6.36 1.74 -21.57
C GLN A 106 4.87 2.06 -21.66
N ASP A 107 4.04 1.11 -22.06
CA ASP A 107 2.59 1.30 -22.17
C ASP A 107 1.96 1.56 -20.79
N LEU A 108 2.52 0.98 -19.72
CA LEU A 108 2.14 1.34 -18.35
C LEU A 108 2.45 2.81 -18.05
N THR A 109 3.63 3.30 -18.46
CA THR A 109 3.99 4.72 -18.30
C THR A 109 2.97 5.62 -19.00
N ASP A 110 2.60 5.26 -20.23
CA ASP A 110 1.67 6.03 -21.05
C ASP A 110 0.26 6.01 -20.46
N TYR A 111 -0.21 4.84 -20.01
CA TYR A 111 -1.50 4.72 -19.31
C TYR A 111 -1.53 5.59 -18.05
N LEU A 112 -0.47 5.53 -17.23
CA LEU A 112 -0.38 6.32 -16.01
C LEU A 112 -0.43 7.81 -16.32
N ASN A 113 0.32 8.28 -17.31
CA ASN A 113 0.38 9.70 -17.66
C ASN A 113 -0.93 10.25 -18.24
N ASN A 114 -1.62 9.46 -19.06
CA ASN A 114 -2.71 9.96 -19.89
C ASN A 114 -4.11 9.64 -19.35
N SER A 115 -4.27 8.51 -18.65
CA SER A 115 -5.60 7.95 -18.35
C SER A 115 -5.83 7.72 -16.87
N ALA A 116 -4.83 7.21 -16.15
CA ALA A 116 -5.02 6.65 -14.81
C ALA A 116 -5.65 7.65 -13.83
N SER A 117 -5.21 8.91 -13.81
CA SER A 117 -5.77 9.92 -12.88
C SER A 117 -7.28 10.10 -13.06
N THR A 118 -7.74 10.24 -14.30
CA THR A 118 -9.16 10.49 -14.60
C THR A 118 -9.99 9.25 -14.27
N VAL A 119 -9.54 8.07 -14.72
CA VAL A 119 -10.25 6.81 -14.45
C VAL A 119 -10.38 6.54 -12.96
N VAL A 120 -9.29 6.71 -12.20
CA VAL A 120 -9.27 6.53 -10.74
C VAL A 120 -10.24 7.51 -10.06
N GLN A 121 -10.23 8.79 -10.46
CA GLN A 121 -11.15 9.79 -9.90
C GLN A 121 -12.61 9.44 -10.19
N ASP A 122 -12.92 9.03 -11.42
CA ASP A 122 -14.27 8.63 -11.82
C ASP A 122 -14.76 7.41 -11.05
N MET A 123 -13.92 6.40 -10.87
CA MET A 123 -14.28 5.19 -10.11
C MET A 123 -14.48 5.48 -8.63
N LEU A 124 -13.59 6.27 -8.01
CA LEU A 124 -13.73 6.69 -6.62
C LEU A 124 -14.98 7.57 -6.42
N PHE A 125 -15.34 8.40 -7.39
CA PHE A 125 -16.57 9.19 -7.34
C PHE A 125 -17.81 8.32 -7.45
N LYS A 126 -17.87 7.42 -8.45
CA LYS A 126 -18.97 6.47 -8.63
C LYS A 126 -19.17 5.59 -7.40
N SER A 127 -18.10 5.09 -6.80
CA SER A 127 -18.18 4.29 -5.56
C SER A 127 -18.73 5.07 -4.36
N THR A 128 -18.66 6.41 -4.37
CA THR A 128 -19.22 7.24 -3.31
C THR A 128 -20.71 7.56 -3.57
N THR A 129 -21.14 7.62 -4.84
CA THR A 129 -22.49 8.06 -5.23
C THR A 129 -23.46 6.92 -5.53
N THR A 130 -22.95 5.79 -5.96
CA THR A 130 -23.72 4.56 -6.04
C THR A 130 -23.60 3.86 -4.69
N ASP A 131 -24.73 3.42 -4.12
CA ASP A 131 -24.77 2.45 -3.01
C ASP A 131 -24.25 1.07 -3.47
N LEU A 132 -23.15 1.03 -4.24
CA LEU A 132 -22.62 -0.17 -4.89
C LEU A 132 -22.04 -1.18 -3.91
N HIS A 133 -22.02 -0.88 -2.62
CA HIS A 133 -22.28 -1.88 -1.59
C HIS A 133 -22.95 -1.14 -0.43
N PRO A 134 -24.14 -1.56 0.06
CA PRO A 134 -24.60 -1.05 1.34
C PRO A 134 -23.46 -1.28 2.31
N TYR A 135 -23.05 -0.21 3.00
CA TYR A 135 -22.25 -0.31 4.21
C TYR A 135 -22.82 -1.48 5.00
N ASN A 136 -22.10 -2.59 5.05
CA ASN A 136 -22.47 -3.72 5.86
C ASN A 136 -21.69 -3.56 7.18
N PRO A 137 -22.30 -2.98 8.22
CA PRO A 137 -21.63 -2.79 9.52
C PRO A 137 -21.22 -4.11 10.20
N GLN A 138 -21.48 -5.28 9.60
CA GLN A 138 -21.56 -6.55 10.33
C GLN A 138 -20.48 -7.59 9.99
N GLY A 139 -19.40 -7.22 9.31
CA GLY A 139 -18.23 -8.11 9.21
C GLY A 139 -17.06 -7.59 10.02
N SER A 140 -16.80 -8.13 11.21
CA SER A 140 -15.53 -7.95 11.96
C SER A 140 -14.27 -8.36 11.16
N THR A 141 -14.45 -8.79 9.91
CA THR A 141 -13.43 -9.29 9.00
C THR A 141 -13.13 -8.38 7.79
N ARG A 142 -13.84 -7.26 7.60
CA ARG A 142 -13.60 -6.37 6.44
C ARG A 142 -12.19 -5.77 6.47
N GLY A 143 -11.43 -5.99 5.39
CA GLY A 143 -10.05 -5.50 5.30
C GLY A 143 -9.07 -6.26 6.20
N MET A 144 -9.49 -7.35 6.85
CA MET A 144 -8.59 -8.27 7.51
C MET A 144 -7.76 -9.03 6.47
N PRO A 145 -6.51 -9.40 6.79
CA PRO A 145 -5.74 -10.25 5.89
C PRO A 145 -6.37 -11.65 5.83
N ARG A 146 -6.50 -12.20 4.62
CA ARG A 146 -7.01 -13.55 4.41
C ARG A 146 -6.10 -14.61 5.05
N THR A 147 -4.80 -14.36 5.05
CA THR A 147 -3.79 -15.14 5.76
C THR A 147 -2.75 -14.20 6.35
N GLN A 148 -2.10 -14.59 7.45
CA GLN A 148 -0.98 -13.83 8.00
C GLN A 148 0.24 -13.90 7.06
N TYR A 149 0.94 -12.79 6.92
CA TYR A 149 2.20 -12.68 6.18
C TYR A 149 3.05 -11.53 6.73
N THR A 150 4.35 -11.57 6.44
CA THR A 150 5.25 -10.45 6.76
C THR A 150 5.09 -9.34 5.74
N ARG A 151 4.75 -8.13 6.19
CA ARG A 151 4.70 -6.94 5.35
C ARG A 151 5.91 -6.05 5.62
N ASN A 152 6.64 -5.70 4.57
CA ASN A 152 7.69 -4.68 4.63
C ASN A 152 7.26 -3.47 3.79
N TYR A 153 7.21 -2.32 4.42
CA TYR A 153 6.76 -1.07 3.82
C TYR A 153 7.89 -0.04 3.82
N LEU A 154 8.27 0.44 2.64
CA LEU A 154 9.20 1.55 2.47
C LEU A 154 8.42 2.86 2.45
N LEU A 155 8.49 3.60 3.56
CA LEU A 155 7.78 4.86 3.72
C LEU A 155 8.65 6.04 3.29
N MET A 156 8.25 6.69 2.19
CA MET A 156 8.93 7.84 1.62
C MET A 156 8.21 9.15 1.98
N PRO A 157 8.93 10.24 2.29
CA PRO A 157 8.31 11.55 2.50
C PRO A 157 7.48 12.00 1.29
N GLN A 158 6.39 12.73 1.51
CA GLN A 158 5.52 13.19 0.41
C GLN A 158 6.22 14.17 -0.55
N ILE A 159 7.27 14.85 -0.09
CA ILE A 159 8.11 15.75 -0.89
C ILE A 159 9.21 15.03 -1.70
N THR A 160 9.20 13.70 -1.71
CA THR A 160 10.24 12.89 -2.34
C THR A 160 10.41 13.21 -3.83
N ARG A 161 11.64 13.46 -4.23
CA ARG A 161 12.00 13.74 -5.62
C ARG A 161 12.19 12.44 -6.42
N ARG A 162 11.90 12.47 -7.72
CA ARG A 162 12.07 11.33 -8.65
C ARG A 162 13.44 10.66 -8.53
N ALA A 163 14.52 11.40 -8.30
CA ALA A 163 15.86 10.84 -8.16
C ALA A 163 15.99 9.82 -6.99
N TYR A 164 15.26 10.02 -5.89
CA TYR A 164 15.23 9.06 -4.78
C TYR A 164 14.41 7.82 -5.12
N LEU A 165 13.28 7.98 -5.84
CA LEU A 165 12.52 6.84 -6.36
C LEU A 165 13.37 6.00 -7.31
N GLN A 166 14.14 6.66 -8.19
CA GLN A 166 15.09 5.99 -9.06
C GLN A 166 16.17 5.24 -8.27
N ALA A 167 16.65 5.79 -7.15
CA ALA A 167 17.61 5.10 -6.28
C ALA A 167 17.01 3.81 -5.68
N ILE A 168 15.72 3.81 -5.34
CA ILE A 168 15.03 2.62 -4.85
C ILE A 168 14.93 1.56 -5.94
N VAL A 169 14.51 1.94 -7.16
CA VAL A 169 14.50 1.02 -8.32
C VAL A 169 15.88 0.43 -8.55
N ASN A 170 16.91 1.28 -8.56
CA ASN A 170 18.30 0.86 -8.79
C ASN A 170 18.87 -0.01 -7.66
N SER A 171 18.29 0.02 -6.46
CA SER A 171 18.69 -0.87 -5.37
C SER A 171 18.15 -2.30 -5.55
N GLY A 172 17.09 -2.47 -6.36
CA GLY A 172 16.40 -3.75 -6.53
C GLY A 172 15.61 -4.23 -5.32
N VAL A 173 15.55 -3.47 -4.21
CA VAL A 173 14.91 -3.91 -2.96
C VAL A 173 13.45 -4.32 -3.17
N MET A 174 12.70 -3.56 -3.97
CA MET A 174 11.28 -3.82 -4.24
C MET A 174 11.07 -5.11 -5.05
N THR A 175 11.92 -5.42 -6.02
CA THR A 175 11.76 -6.66 -6.82
C THR A 175 12.35 -7.88 -6.11
N LYS A 176 13.49 -7.72 -5.45
CA LYS A 176 14.17 -8.79 -4.69
C LYS A 176 13.32 -9.29 -3.52
N PHE A 177 12.70 -8.37 -2.79
CA PHE A 177 11.98 -8.69 -1.55
C PHE A 177 10.46 -8.46 -1.62
N ARG A 178 9.95 -7.98 -2.76
CA ARG A 178 8.52 -7.69 -2.98
C ARG A 178 7.94 -6.71 -1.96
N TRP A 179 8.76 -5.73 -1.55
CA TRP A 179 8.36 -4.67 -0.62
C TRP A 179 7.31 -3.75 -1.24
N THR A 180 6.45 -3.23 -0.38
CA THR A 180 5.50 -2.16 -0.71
C THR A 180 6.17 -0.82 -0.51
N LEU A 181 5.96 0.13 -1.44
CA LEU A 181 6.43 1.51 -1.31
C LEU A 181 5.22 2.45 -1.29
N GLY A 182 5.26 3.47 -0.43
CA GLY A 182 4.30 4.56 -0.54
C GLY A 182 4.64 5.77 0.32
N PHE A 183 3.68 6.68 0.40
CA PHE A 183 3.85 8.04 0.94
C PHE A 183 2.71 8.42 1.89
N SER A 184 2.19 7.43 2.62
CA SER A 184 1.16 7.62 3.64
C SER A 184 1.57 6.82 4.88
N ALA A 185 1.70 7.52 6.01
CA ALA A 185 2.00 6.88 7.28
C ALA A 185 0.83 6.02 7.77
N ASP A 186 -0.41 6.47 7.54
CA ASP A 186 -1.59 5.67 7.85
C ASP A 186 -1.57 4.36 7.01
N ASP A 187 -1.21 4.42 5.71
CA ASP A 187 -1.19 3.23 4.83
C ASP A 187 -0.10 2.21 5.17
N ALA A 188 1.02 2.67 5.72
CA ALA A 188 2.07 1.79 6.24
C ALA A 188 1.62 1.07 7.53
N GLY A 189 0.73 1.69 8.31
CA GLY A 189 0.24 1.18 9.59
C GLY A 189 -0.95 0.22 9.51
N ILE A 190 -1.83 0.38 8.51
CA ILE A 190 -3.06 -0.43 8.37
C ILE A 190 -2.79 -1.93 8.17
N GLY A 191 -3.83 -2.74 8.43
CA GLY A 191 -3.85 -4.19 8.24
C GLY A 191 -3.56 -4.94 9.54
N SER A 192 -4.44 -5.86 9.93
CA SER A 192 -4.27 -6.66 11.15
C SER A 192 -3.31 -7.83 10.91
N LEU A 193 -2.02 -7.50 10.78
CA LEU A 193 -0.93 -8.43 10.51
C LEU A 193 -0.02 -8.57 11.73
N ASP A 194 0.38 -9.80 12.04
CA ASP A 194 1.26 -10.14 13.16
C ASP A 194 2.67 -9.57 12.98
N ASN A 195 3.12 -9.43 11.72
CA ASN A 195 4.45 -8.94 11.38
C ASN A 195 4.37 -7.84 10.30
N LYS A 196 4.45 -6.58 10.74
CA LYS A 196 4.55 -5.40 9.88
C LYS A 196 5.79 -4.61 10.25
N SER A 197 6.65 -4.39 9.26
CA SER A 197 7.84 -3.57 9.40
C SER A 197 7.81 -2.40 8.43
N ILE A 198 8.16 -1.23 8.93
CA ILE A 198 8.21 0.02 8.18
C ILE A 198 9.65 0.51 8.22
N LEU A 199 10.25 0.70 7.05
CA LEU A 199 11.50 1.45 6.91
C LEU A 199 11.14 2.88 6.48
N ALA A 200 11.23 3.83 7.42
CA ALA A 200 10.93 5.24 7.17
C ALA A 200 12.18 5.99 6.71
N ILE A 201 12.15 6.47 5.47
CA ILE A 201 13.24 7.28 4.91
C ILE A 201 13.04 8.74 5.33
N ASN A 202 14.10 9.38 5.84
CA ASN A 202 14.07 10.79 6.27
C ASN A 202 12.86 11.09 7.16
N SER A 203 12.72 10.34 8.25
CA SER A 203 11.52 10.33 9.10
C SER A 203 11.15 11.71 9.68
N HIS A 204 12.13 12.61 9.78
CA HIS A 204 11.95 14.00 10.22
C HIS A 204 10.99 14.81 9.32
N GLU A 205 10.83 14.43 8.06
CA GLU A 205 9.90 15.06 7.11
C GLU A 205 8.41 14.81 7.46
N TRP A 206 8.14 13.86 8.36
CA TRP A 206 6.79 13.52 8.84
C TRP A 206 6.41 14.25 10.13
N GLY A 207 7.30 15.09 10.64
CA GLY A 207 7.16 15.78 11.93
C GLY A 207 7.94 15.09 13.06
N PRO A 208 7.97 15.72 14.25
CA PRO A 208 8.69 15.19 15.39
C PRO A 208 8.01 13.91 15.90
N ASN A 209 8.81 12.87 16.15
CA ASN A 209 8.39 11.63 16.81
C ASN A 209 7.49 10.67 16.00
N LEU A 210 7.79 10.45 14.72
CA LEU A 210 7.06 9.46 13.89
C LEU A 210 6.93 8.07 14.58
N ILE A 211 7.97 7.62 15.30
CA ILE A 211 7.92 6.36 16.06
C ILE A 211 6.84 6.39 17.14
N GLN A 212 6.78 7.47 17.93
CA GLN A 212 5.74 7.64 18.95
C GLN A 212 4.35 7.74 18.34
N TRP A 213 4.25 8.35 17.15
CA TRP A 213 2.99 8.40 16.42
C TRP A 213 2.50 6.99 16.03
N TYR A 214 3.38 6.11 15.53
CA TYR A 214 3.01 4.71 15.27
C TYR A 214 2.67 3.94 16.53
N SER A 215 3.44 4.08 17.61
CA SER A 215 3.15 3.39 18.88
C SER A 215 1.79 3.80 19.49
N THR A 216 1.28 4.97 19.12
CA THR A 216 -0.03 5.45 19.58
C THR A 216 -1.16 5.02 18.64
N ASN A 217 -0.94 5.08 17.33
CA ASN A 217 -2.02 4.97 16.34
C ASN A 217 -2.08 3.61 15.64
N TYR A 218 -0.98 2.85 15.63
CA TYR A 218 -0.81 1.63 14.85
C TYR A 218 0.07 0.64 15.63
N LEU A 219 -0.53 0.05 16.67
CA LEU A 219 0.11 -0.96 17.50
C LEU A 219 0.59 -2.16 16.65
N GLY A 220 1.71 -2.76 17.07
CA GLY A 220 2.31 -3.91 16.40
C GLY A 220 3.11 -3.58 15.13
N CYS A 221 3.22 -2.32 14.73
CA CYS A 221 4.10 -1.91 13.63
C CYS A 221 5.54 -1.72 14.13
N GLY A 222 6.46 -2.57 13.65
CA GLY A 222 7.89 -2.30 13.74
C GLY A 222 8.25 -1.12 12.84
N ILE A 223 9.00 -0.16 13.36
CA ILE A 223 9.49 0.98 12.57
C ILE A 223 10.99 1.16 12.77
N GLU A 224 11.69 1.17 11.65
CA GLU A 224 13.09 1.56 11.54
C GLU A 224 13.20 2.86 10.75
N GLN A 225 14.28 3.59 10.96
CA GLN A 225 14.52 4.88 10.32
C GLN A 225 15.83 4.84 9.55
N MET A 226 15.84 5.49 8.39
CA MET A 226 17.04 5.67 7.59
C MET A 226 17.09 7.11 7.08
N ASP A 227 18.02 7.89 7.64
CA ASP A 227 18.29 9.24 7.16
C ASP A 227 19.36 9.22 6.06
N VAL A 228 19.05 9.90 4.97
CA VAL A 228 19.86 9.99 3.76
C VAL A 228 19.81 11.40 3.19
N THR A 229 20.95 11.88 2.72
CA THR A 229 21.09 13.22 2.14
C THR A 229 21.21 13.21 0.62
N THR A 230 21.45 12.03 0.02
CA THR A 230 21.57 11.85 -1.43
C THR A 230 20.88 10.58 -1.91
N PRO A 231 20.40 10.55 -3.18
CA PRO A 231 19.91 9.32 -3.79
C PRO A 231 20.94 8.18 -3.81
N GLY A 232 22.22 8.50 -4.00
CA GLY A 232 23.29 7.50 -4.00
C GLY A 232 23.45 6.82 -2.63
N GLN A 233 23.34 7.59 -1.55
CA GLN A 233 23.34 7.05 -0.19
C GLN A 233 22.13 6.13 0.04
N LEU A 234 20.94 6.56 -0.36
CA LEU A 234 19.74 5.72 -0.26
C LEU A 234 19.92 4.39 -0.99
N ARG A 235 20.38 4.42 -2.25
CA ARG A 235 20.62 3.22 -3.03
C ARG A 235 21.60 2.27 -2.32
N ASN A 236 22.73 2.80 -1.86
CA ASN A 236 23.79 1.98 -1.25
C ASN A 236 23.33 1.36 0.08
N ASN A 237 22.59 2.11 0.90
CA ASN A 237 22.03 1.59 2.14
C ASN A 237 21.01 0.48 1.87
N LEU A 238 20.09 0.67 0.91
CA LEU A 238 19.11 -0.36 0.53
C LEU A 238 19.75 -1.60 -0.09
N LEU A 239 20.87 -1.45 -0.81
CA LEU A 239 21.64 -2.58 -1.35
C LEU A 239 22.30 -3.44 -0.26
N SER A 240 22.52 -2.88 0.94
CA SER A 240 23.12 -3.60 2.08
C SER A 240 22.11 -4.36 2.94
N ILE A 241 20.82 -4.32 2.58
CA ILE A 241 19.73 -5.10 3.18
C ILE A 241 19.62 -6.47 2.48
#